data_AF-A0A392RRQ0-F1
#
_entry.id   AF-A0A392RRQ0-F1
#
_cell.length_a   1.000
_cell.length_b   1.000
_cell.length_c   1.000
_cell.angle_alpha   90.00
_cell.angle_beta   90.00
_cell.angle_gamma   90.00
#
_symmetry.space_group_name_H-M   'P 1'
#
loop_
_entity.id
_entity.type
_entity.pdbx_description
1 polymer ?
#
loop_
_entity_poly.entity_id
_entity_poly.type
_entity_poly.pdbx_seq_one_letter_code
_entity_poly.pdbx_strand_id
1 'polypeptide(L)'
;SIKEVRWSPPIAHWVKCNTDGAIVGSPGQASCAGVFRDHDALFLGYFTANFRVSFAFHAELLGVMFAIESTHDKGWWNLWLETVH
;
A
#
# COMPACT_ATOMS: atom_id res chain seq x y z
N SER A 1 -3.14 -7.16 20.87
CA SER A 1 -4.60 -6.88 20.83
C SER A 1 -5.05 -6.86 19.38
N ILE A 2 -6.27 -7.31 19.07
CA ILE A 2 -6.84 -7.18 17.72
C ILE A 2 -7.49 -5.80 17.64
N LYS A 3 -7.04 -4.95 16.71
CA LYS A 3 -7.64 -3.64 16.44
C LYS A 3 -8.63 -3.81 15.29
N GLU A 4 -9.91 -3.56 15.55
CA GLU A 4 -10.90 -3.47 14.46
C GLU A 4 -10.53 -2.25 13.60
N VAL A 5 -10.23 -2.49 12.33
CA VAL A 5 -10.02 -1.44 11.34
C VAL A 5 -11.17 -1.51 10.36
N ARG A 6 -12.03 -0.49 10.36
CA ARG A 6 -13.15 -0.41 9.42
C ARG A 6 -12.64 0.18 8.11
N TRP A 7 -12.68 -0.62 7.05
CA TRP A 7 -12.42 -0.15 5.70
C TRP A 7 -13.60 0.71 5.22
N SER A 8 -13.32 1.86 4.64
CA SER A 8 -14.31 2.71 3.97
C SER A 8 -14.06 2.72 2.46
N PRO A 9 -15.11 2.66 1.62
CA PRO A 9 -14.93 2.77 0.19
C PRO A 9 -14.46 4.18 -0.22
N PRO A 10 -13.61 4.29 -1.26
CA PRO A 10 -13.27 5.58 -1.83
C PRO A 10 -14.45 6.19 -2.60
N ILE A 11 -14.27 7.42 -3.08
CA ILE A 11 -15.21 8.09 -3.99
C ILE A 11 -15.35 7.24 -5.27
N ALA A 12 -16.52 7.25 -5.92
CA ALA A 12 -16.72 6.57 -7.20
C ALA A 12 -15.64 6.96 -8.22
N HIS A 13 -15.18 5.98 -9.01
CA HIS A 13 -14.08 6.10 -9.99
C HIS A 13 -12.68 6.36 -9.39
N TRP A 14 -12.51 6.25 -8.07
CA TRP A 14 -11.21 6.22 -7.42
C TRP A 14 -10.79 4.79 -7.10
N VAL A 15 -9.50 4.54 -7.16
CA VAL A 15 -8.89 3.31 -6.68
C VAL A 15 -8.29 3.59 -5.31
N LYS A 16 -8.67 2.80 -4.31
CA LYS A 16 -8.04 2.82 -2.98
C LYS A 16 -6.88 1.83 -2.95
N CYS A 17 -5.70 2.28 -2.56
CA CYS A 17 -4.56 1.43 -2.26
C CYS A 17 -4.26 1.48 -0.77
N ASN A 18 -4.35 0.33 -0.09
CA ASN A 18 -3.89 0.17 1.28
C ASN A 18 -2.47 -0.41 1.25
N THR A 19 -1.49 0.29 1.80
CA THR A 19 -0.07 -0.14 1.84
C THR A 19 0.39 -0.42 3.26
N ASP A 20 1.37 -1.31 3.39
CA ASP A 20 2.02 -1.64 4.66
C ASP A 20 3.51 -1.97 4.44
N GLY A 21 4.35 -1.50 5.35
CA GLY A 21 5.78 -1.76 5.40
C GLY A 21 6.14 -2.67 6.57
N ALA A 22 6.90 -3.72 6.32
CA ALA A 22 7.40 -4.63 7.35
C ALA A 22 8.93 -4.58 7.43
N ILE A 23 9.47 -4.77 8.64
CA ILE A 23 10.90 -4.81 8.89
C ILE A 23 11.26 -5.82 9.99
N VAL A 24 12.38 -6.53 9.82
CA VAL A 24 12.99 -7.41 10.81
C VAL A 24 14.38 -6.87 11.20
N GLY A 25 14.49 -6.32 12.41
CA GLY A 25 15.69 -5.61 12.92
C GLY A 25 15.77 -4.16 12.41
N SER A 26 16.37 -3.21 13.15
CA SER A 26 16.43 -1.79 12.73
C SER A 26 17.86 -1.21 12.81
N PRO A 27 18.52 -0.94 11.66
CA PRO A 27 18.10 -1.30 10.30
C PRO A 27 18.13 -2.82 10.07
N GLY A 28 17.35 -3.30 9.11
CA GLY A 28 17.21 -4.74 8.87
C GLY A 28 16.43 -5.07 7.60
N GLN A 29 16.07 -6.33 7.42
CA GLN A 29 15.36 -6.78 6.23
C GLN A 29 13.98 -6.15 6.19
N ALA A 30 13.70 -5.44 5.10
CA ALA A 30 12.49 -4.65 4.95
C ALA A 30 11.72 -5.09 3.72
N SER A 31 10.40 -4.93 3.76
CA SER A 31 9.51 -5.22 2.64
C SER A 31 8.33 -4.26 2.66
N CYS A 32 7.69 -4.06 1.52
CA CYS A 32 6.40 -3.39 1.47
C CYS A 32 5.42 -4.17 0.61
N ALA A 33 4.14 -3.92 0.84
CA ALA A 33 3.07 -4.47 0.04
C ALA A 33 1.93 -3.46 -0.06
N GLY A 34 1.06 -3.64 -1.05
CA GLY A 34 -0.15 -2.86 -1.19
C GLY A 34 -1.24 -3.62 -1.92
N VAL A 35 -2.50 -3.32 -1.58
CA VAL A 35 -3.69 -3.91 -2.20
C VAL A 35 -4.58 -2.81 -2.76
N PHE A 36 -4.97 -2.96 -4.03
CA PHE A 36 -5.85 -2.04 -4.73
C PHE A 36 -7.29 -2.56 -4.73
N ARG A 37 -8.24 -1.67 -4.41
CA ARG A 37 -9.68 -1.90 -4.48
C ARG A 37 -10.39 -0.71 -5.13
N ASP A 38 -11.49 -0.96 -5.82
CA ASP A 38 -12.37 0.12 -6.28
C ASP A 38 -13.38 0.55 -5.20
N HIS A 39 -14.28 1.46 -5.56
CA HIS A 39 -15.37 1.96 -4.71
C HIS A 39 -16.42 0.90 -4.33
N ASP A 40 -16.54 -0.19 -5.09
CA ASP A 40 -17.41 -1.33 -4.79
C ASP A 40 -16.69 -2.39 -3.95
N ALA A 41 -15.49 -2.05 -3.45
CA ALA A 41 -14.58 -2.94 -2.72
C ALA A 41 -14.08 -4.14 -3.56
N LEU A 42 -14.23 -4.10 -4.88
CA LEU A 42 -13.71 -5.15 -5.76
C LEU A 42 -12.19 -5.09 -5.77
N PHE A 43 -11.57 -6.25 -5.65
CA PHE A 43 -10.13 -6.40 -5.71
C PHE A 43 -9.64 -6.15 -7.15
N LEU A 44 -8.71 -5.20 -7.30
CA LEU A 44 -8.13 -4.84 -8.60
C LEU A 44 -6.70 -5.35 -8.78
N GLY A 45 -5.98 -5.66 -7.70
CA GLY A 45 -4.59 -6.10 -7.76
C GLY A 45 -3.83 -5.91 -6.44
N TYR A 46 -2.57 -6.37 -6.42
CA TYR A 46 -1.65 -6.14 -5.31
C TYR A 46 -0.21 -6.00 -5.82
N PHE A 47 0.69 -5.51 -4.97
CA PHE A 47 2.14 -5.61 -5.16
C PHE A 47 2.83 -6.04 -3.86
N THR A 48 4.04 -6.57 -4.00
CA THR A 48 4.96 -6.81 -2.90
C THR A 48 6.39 -6.55 -3.38
N ALA A 49 7.23 -5.97 -2.53
CA ALA A 49 8.64 -5.74 -2.80
C ALA A 49 9.46 -6.02 -1.54
N ASN A 50 10.63 -6.64 -1.73
CA ASN A 50 11.58 -6.94 -0.66
C ASN A 50 12.87 -6.14 -0.87
N PHE A 51 13.41 -5.62 0.23
CA PHE A 51 14.62 -4.81 0.29
C PHE A 51 15.60 -5.44 1.26
N ARG A 52 16.90 -5.30 0.99
CA ARG A 52 17.95 -5.93 1.80
C ARG A 52 18.02 -5.35 3.21
N VAL A 53 18.51 -4.12 3.34
CA VAL A 53 18.68 -3.45 4.63
C VAL A 53 18.06 -2.07 4.51
N SER A 54 17.06 -1.80 5.35
CA SER A 54 16.36 -0.52 5.37
C SER A 54 15.83 -0.20 6.76
N PHE A 55 15.19 0.96 6.89
CA PHE A 55 14.43 1.34 8.08
C PHE A 55 12.94 1.21 7.82
N ALA A 56 12.12 1.10 8.88
CA ALA A 56 10.66 1.03 8.77
C ALA A 56 10.10 2.16 7.88
N PHE A 57 10.57 3.39 8.09
CA PHE A 57 10.16 4.55 7.30
C PHE A 57 10.44 4.40 5.79
N HIS A 58 11.56 3.78 5.43
CA HIS A 58 11.88 3.55 4.02
C HIS A 58 10.98 2.47 3.41
N ALA A 59 10.64 1.43 4.16
CA ALA A 59 9.71 0.40 3.71
C ALA A 59 8.34 1.01 3.36
N GLU A 60 7.80 1.84 4.25
CA GLU A 60 6.54 2.57 4.02
C GLU A 60 6.62 3.50 2.81
N LEU A 61 7.67 4.32 2.73
CA LEU A 61 7.86 5.26 1.63
C LEU A 61 7.96 4.53 0.28
N LEU A 62 8.65 3.40 0.24
CA LEU A 62 8.72 2.55 -0.95
C LEU A 62 7.35 1.97 -1.29
N GLY A 63 6.57 1.52 -0.30
CA GLY A 63 5.19 1.08 -0.52
C GLY A 63 4.32 2.16 -1.19
N VAL A 64 4.41 3.40 -0.72
CA VAL A 64 3.72 4.55 -1.32
C VAL A 64 4.16 4.79 -2.76
N MET A 65 5.48 4.77 -3.03
CA MET A 65 6.01 4.96 -4.39
C MET A 65 5.53 3.86 -5.34
N PHE A 66 5.60 2.59 -4.93
CA PHE A 66 5.10 1.46 -5.71
C PHE A 66 3.60 1.58 -6.00
N ALA A 67 2.80 2.08 -5.06
CA ALA A 67 1.38 2.29 -5.27
C ALA A 67 1.10 3.33 -6.37
N ILE A 68 1.80 4.48 -6.32
CA ILE A 68 1.67 5.56 -7.29
C ILE A 68 2.07 5.09 -8.69
N GLU A 69 3.25 4.49 -8.82
CA GLU A 69 3.75 3.96 -10.10
C GLU A 69 2.79 2.90 -10.67
N SER A 70 2.36 1.96 -9.82
CA SER A 70 1.42 0.90 -10.22
C SER A 70 0.07 1.43 -10.69
N THR A 71 -0.43 2.52 -10.11
CA THR A 71 -1.69 3.17 -10.53
C THR A 71 -1.53 3.94 -11.83
N HIS A 72 -0.41 4.64 -11.98
CA HIS A 72 -0.07 5.36 -13.21
C HIS A 72 0.02 4.40 -14.40
N ASP A 73 0.73 3.29 -14.26
CA ASP A 73 0.89 2.28 -15.32
C ASP A 73 -0.43 1.62 -15.75
N LYS A 74 -1.44 1.62 -14.86
CA LYS A 74 -2.77 1.07 -15.14
C LYS A 74 -3.77 2.11 -15.63
N GLY A 75 -3.35 3.38 -15.75
CA GLY A 75 -4.24 4.49 -16.10
C GLY A 75 -5.27 4.81 -15.02
N TRP A 76 -4.99 4.46 -13.76
CA TRP A 76 -5.84 4.78 -12.61
C TRP A 76 -5.45 6.15 -12.04
N TRP A 77 -6.01 7.20 -12.62
CA TRP A 77 -5.60 8.58 -12.35
C TRP A 77 -6.05 9.13 -10.98
N ASN A 78 -7.04 8.50 -10.35
CA ASN A 78 -7.57 8.90 -9.06
C ASN A 78 -7.22 7.86 -8.00
N LEU A 79 -6.20 8.15 -7.19
CA LEU A 79 -5.70 7.26 -6.15
C LEU A 79 -6.08 7.79 -4.76
N TRP A 80 -6.76 6.95 -3.98
CA TRP A 80 -6.87 7.12 -2.53
C TRP A 80 -5.83 6.22 -1.86
N LEU A 81 -4.82 6.81 -1.25
CA LEU A 81 -3.75 6.05 -0.58
C LEU A 81 -3.95 6.04 0.93
N GLU A 82 -3.81 4.86 1.55
CA GLU A 82 -3.82 4.68 3.01
C GLU A 82 -2.66 3.77 3.42
N THR A 83 -1.76 4.26 4.28
CA THR A 83 -0.72 3.45 4.93
C THR A 83 -1.18 3.04 6.34
N VAL A 84 -0.83 1.83 6.76
CA VAL A 84 -1.16 1.32 8.10
C VAL A 84 -0.03 1.66 9.07
N HIS A 85 -0.37 2.34 10.17
CA HIS A 85 0.47 2.53 11.35
C HIS A 85 -0.30 2.18 12.63
#